data_AF-A0A4R8XNF0-F1
#
_entry.id   AF-A0A4R8XNF0-F1
#
_cell.length_a   1.000
_cell.length_b   1.000
_cell.length_c   1.000
_cell.angle_alpha   90.00
_cell.angle_beta   90.00
_cell.angle_gamma   90.00
#
_symmetry.space_group_name_H-M   'P 1'
#
loop_
_entity.id
_entity.type
_entity.pdbx_description
1 polymer ?
#
loop_
_entity_poly.entity_id
_entity_poly.type
_entity_poly.pdbx_seq_one_letter_code
_entity_poly.pdbx_strand_id
1 'polypeptide(L)' 'MLYLGDKIRCFTAKQRAAIAARDGGCIIPGCTIPARWTEVHHVLPWHEGGLTNIDNGTLPGPSHHHHHHHHVIHRG' A
#
# COMPACT_ATOMS: atom_id res chain seq x y z
N MET A 1 12.41 4.16 26.86
CA MET A 1 11.43 4.92 26.07
C MET A 1 11.80 4.70 24.61
N LEU A 2 11.12 3.80 23.90
CA LEU A 2 11.39 3.54 22.49
C LEU A 2 10.78 4.68 21.67
N TYR A 3 11.63 5.50 21.05
CA TYR A 3 11.22 6.42 20.00
C TYR A 3 10.86 5.58 18.77
N LEU A 4 9.56 5.32 18.57
CA LEU A 4 9.07 4.69 17.36
C LEU A 4 9.06 5.76 16.25
N GLY A 5 9.86 5.51 15.22
CA GLY A 5 10.33 6.47 14.22
C GLY A 5 9.28 7.30 13.48
N ASP A 6 9.80 8.30 12.77
CA ASP A 6 9.09 9.38 12.11
C ASP A 6 7.77 8.97 11.43
N LYS A 7 6.70 9.70 11.79
CA LYS A 7 5.33 9.51 11.26
C LYS A 7 5.25 9.57 9.73
N ILE A 8 6.28 10.10 9.07
CA ILE A 8 6.38 10.27 7.62
C ILE A 8 6.34 8.92 6.90
N ARG A 9 6.80 7.82 7.52
CA ARG A 9 6.76 6.48 6.90
C ARG A 9 5.36 5.84 6.92
N CYS A 10 4.48 6.24 7.84
CA CYS A 10 3.19 5.59 8.02
C CYS A 10 2.07 6.38 7.33
N PHE A 11 1.28 5.72 6.48
CA PHE A 11 0.08 6.32 5.91
C PHE A 11 -0.88 6.74 7.02
N THR A 12 -1.39 7.96 6.96
CA THR A 12 -2.44 8.45 7.86
C THR A 12 -3.74 7.68 7.65
N ALA A 13 -4.64 7.70 8.64
CA ALA A 13 -5.95 7.05 8.51
C ALA A 13 -6.75 7.51 7.27
N LYS A 14 -6.68 8.81 6.94
CA LYS A 14 -7.33 9.37 5.75
C LYS A 14 -6.72 8.84 4.45
N GLN A 15 -5.39 8.75 4.37
CA GLN A 15 -4.72 8.18 3.21
C GLN A 15 -5.07 6.69 3.05
N ARG A 16 -5.07 5.91 4.14
CA ARG A 16 -5.47 4.50 4.11
C ARG A 16 -6.91 4.32 3.62
N ALA A 17 -7.83 5.16 4.08
CA ALA A 17 -9.23 5.11 3.62
C ALA A 17 -9.37 5.44 2.12
N ALA A 18 -8.63 6.44 1.63
CA ALA A 18 -8.63 6.79 0.22
C ALA A 18 -8.05 5.67 -0.66
N ILE A 19 -6.94 5.05 -0.22
CA ILE A 19 -6.33 3.91 -0.92
C ILE A 19 -7.29 2.72 -0.93
N ALA A 20 -7.95 2.42 0.20
CA ALA A 20 -8.94 1.35 0.28
C ALA A 20 -10.15 1.59 -0.63
N ALA A 21 -10.62 2.83 -0.74
CA ALA A 21 -11.70 3.20 -1.65
C ALA A 21 -11.28 3.07 -3.13
N ARG A 22 -10.02 3.39 -3.45
CA ARG A 22 -9.46 3.27 -4.82
C ARG A 22 -9.23 1.81 -5.21
N ASP A 23 -8.61 1.04 -4.34
CA ASP A 23 -8.16 -0.32 -4.65
C ASP A 23 -9.27 -1.36 -4.46
N GLY A 24 -10.24 -1.10 -3.57
CA GLY A 24 -11.34 -2.00 -3.24
C GLY A 24 -10.93 -3.29 -2.52
N GLY A 25 -9.62 -3.56 -2.42
CA GLY A 25 -9.05 -4.80 -1.92
C GLY A 25 -7.68 -5.02 -2.54
N CYS A 26 -7.27 -6.28 -2.61
CA CYS A 26 -6.01 -6.64 -3.25
C CYS A 26 -5.97 -6.16 -4.71
N ILE A 27 -4.96 -5.38 -5.10
CA ILE A 27 -4.82 -4.88 -6.48
C ILE A 27 -4.45 -5.96 -7.51
N ILE A 28 -4.08 -7.16 -7.07
CA ILE A 28 -3.67 -8.25 -7.95
C ILE A 28 -4.89 -8.84 -8.67
N PRO A 29 -4.88 -8.90 -10.02
CA PRO A 29 -5.98 -9.48 -10.79
C PRO A 29 -6.35 -10.90 -10.31
N GLY A 30 -7.64 -11.15 -10.12
CA GLY A 30 -8.16 -12.44 -9.65
C GLY A 30 -8.10 -12.64 -8.13
N CYS A 31 -7.51 -11.72 -7.37
CA CYS A 31 -7.54 -11.75 -5.91
C CYS A 31 -8.79 -11.02 -5.39
N THR A 32 -9.54 -11.66 -4.49
CA THR A 32 -10.79 -11.12 -3.93
C THR A 32 -10.66 -10.72 -2.46
N ILE A 33 -9.43 -10.58 -1.95
CA ILE A 33 -9.19 -10.23 -0.55
C ILE A 33 -9.66 -8.79 -0.31
N PRO A 34 -10.57 -8.57 0.65
CA PRO A 34 -11.12 -7.24 0.91
C PRO A 34 -10.09 -6.33 1.58
N ALA A 35 -10.21 -5.02 1.38
CA ALA A 35 -9.26 -4.02 1.89
C ALA A 35 -9.03 -4.08 3.41
N ARG A 36 -10.03 -4.54 4.18
CA ARG A 36 -9.93 -4.74 5.63
C ARG A 36 -8.94 -5.84 6.05
N TRP A 37 -8.54 -6.70 5.12
CA TRP A 37 -7.60 -7.81 5.33
C TRP A 37 -6.27 -7.59 4.61
N THR A 38 -6.02 -6.36 4.16
CA THR A 38 -4.80 -5.96 3.47
C THR A 38 -4.12 -4.85 4.24
N GLU A 39 -2.80 -4.78 4.14
CA GLU A 39 -2.02 -3.67 4.67
C GLU A 39 -1.68 -2.69 3.53
N VAL A 40 -1.45 -1.42 3.86
CA VAL A 40 -1.02 -0.43 2.85
C VAL A 40 0.49 -0.49 2.70
N HIS A 41 0.93 -0.68 1.47
CA HIS A 41 2.33 -0.75 1.06
C HIS A 41 2.71 0.42 0.17
N HIS A 42 3.96 0.85 0.26
CA HIS A 42 4.51 1.75 -0.74
C HIS A 42 4.80 1.00 -2.04
N VAL A 43 4.45 1.57 -3.19
CA VAL A 43 4.82 1.03 -4.51
C VAL A 43 6.33 1.21 -4.75
N LEU A 44 6.81 2.46 -4.61
CA LEU A 44 8.22 2.78 -4.47
C LEU A 44 8.57 2.76 -2.98
N PRO A 45 9.46 1.87 -2.50
CA PRO A 45 9.81 1.80 -1.10
C PRO A 45 10.22 3.15 -0.52
N TRP A 46 9.78 3.42 0.71
CA TRP A 46 10.12 4.68 1.39
C TRP A 46 11.63 4.92 1.49
N HIS A 47 12.42 3.86 1.72
CA HIS A 47 13.88 3.95 1.82
C HIS A 47 14.58 4.24 0.47
N GLU A 48 13.88 4.05 -0.65
CA GLU A 48 14.34 4.39 -2.00
C GLU A 48 13.85 5.79 -2.43
N GLY A 49 13.26 6.57 -1.50
CA GLY A 49 12.71 7.90 -1.78
C GLY A 49 11.21 7.93 -2.05
N GLY A 50 10.51 6.81 -1.84
CA GLY A 50 9.06 6.73 -1.95
C GLY A 50 8.31 7.67 -1.01
N LEU A 51 7.42 8.50 -1.57
CA LEU A 51 6.58 9.40 -0.78
C LEU A 51 5.46 8.63 -0.08
N THR A 52 5.07 9.07 1.11
CA THR A 52 3.89 8.54 1.81
C THR A 52 2.67 9.36 1.45
N ASN A 53 2.13 9.09 0.25
CA ASN A 53 0.93 9.72 -0.29
C ASN A 53 0.00 8.67 -0.93
N ILE A 54 -1.24 9.06 -1.26
CA ILE A 54 -2.25 8.11 -1.77
C ILE A 54 -1.78 7.43 -3.07
N ASP A 55 -1.05 8.16 -3.91
CA ASP A 55 -0.59 7.66 -5.21
C ASP A 55 0.46 6.56 -5.09
N ASN A 56 1.36 6.67 -4.11
CA ASN A 56 2.39 5.68 -3.85
C ASN A 56 1.93 4.58 -2.87
N GLY A 57 0.70 4.62 -2.37
CA GLY A 57 0.15 3.58 -1.50
C GLY A 57 -0.65 2.54 -2.28
N THR A 58 -0.57 1.27 -1.93
CA THR A 58 -1.36 0.17 -2.54
C THR A 58 -1.73 -0.89 -1.51
N LEU A 59 -2.79 -1.66 -1.77
CA LEU A 59 -3.21 -2.79 -0.92
C LEU A 59 -2.84 -4.15 -1.52
N PRO A 60 -1.67 -4.74 -1.22
CA PRO A 60 -1.43 -6.15 -1.50
C PRO A 60 -2.11 -7.02 -0.44
N GLY A 61 -2.74 -8.12 -0.88
CA GLY A 61 -3.21 -9.17 0.03
C GLY A 61 -2.03 -9.90 0.70
N PRO A 62 -2.28 -10.66 1.79
CA PRO A 62 -1.25 -11.40 2.52
C PRO A 62 -0.41 -12.33 1.64
N SER A 63 -1.04 -13.00 0.67
CA SER A 63 -0.36 -13.89 -0.29
C SER A 63 0.45 -13.15 -1.36
N HIS A 64 0.27 -11.83 -1.49
CA HIS A 64 0.87 -11.01 -2.53
C HIS A 64 1.74 -9.87 -1.97
N HIS A 65 2.01 -9.90 -0.65
CA HIS A 65 2.74 -8.86 0.07
C HIS A 65 4.14 -8.60 -0.49
N HIS A 66 4.80 -9.58 -1.09
CA HIS A 66 6.14 -9.43 -1.67
C HIS A 66 6.14 -9.26 -3.20
N HIS A 67 5.01 -9.47 -3.87
CA HIS A 67 4.94 -9.48 -5.34
C HIS A 67 4.42 -8.17 -5.96
N HIS A 68 4.12 -7.15 -5.14
CA HIS A 68 3.55 -5.91 -5.65
C HIS A 68 4.52 -5.09 -6.51
N HIS A 69 5.84 -5.15 -6.26
CA HIS A 69 6.82 -4.34 -7.00
C HIS A 69 6.80 -4.53 -8.53
N HIS A 70 6.39 -5.70 -9.02
CA HIS A 70 6.40 -6.00 -10.45
C HIS A 70 5.07 -5.71 -11.17
N HIS A 71 3.94 -5.64 -10.45
CA HIS A 71 2.61 -5.65 -11.07
C HIS A 71 1.94 -4.27 -11.15
N VAL A 72 2.36 -3.28 -10.36
CA VAL A 72 1.69 -1.95 -10.35
C VAL A 72 2.07 -1.08 -11.55
N ILE A 73 3.09 -1.47 -12.34
CA ILE A 73 3.61 -0.68 -13.48
C ILE A 73 2.74 -0.81 -14.75
N HIS A 74 1.71 -1.66 -14.77
CA HIS A 74 0.94 -1.99 -15.98
C HIS A 74 -0.51 -1.45 -16.02
N ARG A 75 -0.83 -0.35 -15.32
CA ARG A 75 -2.07 0.40 -15.60
C ARG A 75 -1.79 1.58 -16.53
N GLY A 76 -1.68 1.26 -17.82
CA GLY A 76 -1.92 2.20 -18.92
C GLY A 76 -3.39 2.23 -19.29
#